data_AF-A0A7K2XS30-F1
#
_entry.id   AF-A0A7K2XS30-F1
#
_cell.length_a   1.000
_cell.length_b   1.000
_cell.length_c   1.000
_cell.angle_alpha   90.00
_cell.angle_beta   90.00
_cell.angle_gamma   90.00
#
_symmetry.space_group_name_H-M   'P 1'
#
loop_
_entity.id
_entity.type
_entity.pdbx_description
1 polymer ?
#
loop_
_entity_poly.entity_id
_entity_poly.type
_entity_poly.pdbx_seq_one_letter_code
_entity_poly.pdbx_strand_id
1 'polypeptide(L)'
;MSGTGPETGDGGAADGRPGDTYHGRSGVQRGSGNLQVNVHEHRVGILSACAVALVCVATVIAVRVGGTGQDSRAGAPSGGSSAPATATAPRTGTADPSALTGRLVNRDSGLCLRVSGTEDDVVAVQDTCTADADRTWTLAQRDGGGDTRTLRNAYSGRCLAVVGAENLAPVRQFACATAHHDEQHWELLWGSGDRADHFVLRNAVTARCLLVQGPGAGRPAAQISCGEQYDDQWWHLAP
;
A
#
# COMPACT_ATOMS: atom_id res chain seq x y z
N MET A 1 27.18 27.44 -49.42
CA MET A 1 28.02 28.66 -49.47
C MET A 1 27.05 29.83 -49.66
N SER A 2 26.52 30.40 -48.58
CA SER A 2 27.11 31.45 -47.71
C SER A 2 26.75 32.86 -48.20
N GLY A 3 26.20 33.68 -47.30
CA GLY A 3 26.14 35.14 -47.42
C GLY A 3 24.78 35.73 -47.02
N THR A 4 24.46 35.91 -45.73
CA THR A 4 24.72 37.09 -44.86
C THR A 4 23.71 38.24 -45.02
N GLY A 5 22.99 38.56 -43.93
CA GLY A 5 22.20 39.79 -43.77
C GLY A 5 23.04 41.04 -43.44
N PRO A 6 22.40 42.20 -43.21
CA PRO A 6 22.50 42.90 -41.91
C PRO A 6 21.18 43.60 -41.46
N GLU A 7 20.86 43.59 -40.15
CA GLU A 7 20.87 44.70 -39.16
C GLU A 7 19.85 45.85 -39.39
N THR A 8 18.75 45.88 -38.61
CA THR A 8 18.42 46.75 -37.44
C THR A 8 17.94 48.18 -37.75
N GLY A 9 16.77 48.51 -37.20
CA GLY A 9 16.15 49.83 -37.23
C GLY A 9 15.06 49.93 -36.15
N ASP A 10 15.10 51.02 -35.40
CA ASP A 10 14.71 51.21 -34.00
C ASP A 10 13.44 52.08 -33.83
N GLY A 11 12.80 52.01 -32.65
CA GLY A 11 11.77 52.95 -32.15
C GLY A 11 10.32 52.69 -32.61
N GLY A 12 9.27 52.68 -31.78
CA GLY A 12 9.06 53.10 -30.40
C GLY A 12 7.69 53.80 -30.32
N ALA A 13 6.78 53.35 -29.45
CA ALA A 13 5.79 54.17 -28.74
C ALA A 13 4.82 53.28 -27.96
N ALA A 14 4.83 53.46 -26.64
CA ALA A 14 3.85 52.95 -25.70
C ALA A 14 2.55 53.77 -25.81
N ASP A 15 1.41 53.13 -25.55
CA ASP A 15 0.23 53.85 -25.06
C ASP A 15 -0.48 53.09 -23.93
N GLY A 16 -1.03 53.87 -23.01
CA GLY A 16 -1.27 53.52 -21.62
C GLY A 16 -2.58 52.81 -21.25
N ARG A 17 -2.65 52.52 -19.94
CA ARG A 17 -3.61 51.76 -19.10
C ARG A 17 -5.11 52.11 -19.26
N PRO A 18 -6.01 51.27 -18.72
CA PRO A 18 -6.49 51.36 -17.32
C PRO A 18 -6.45 49.98 -16.61
N GLY A 19 -6.15 49.80 -15.33
CA GLY A 19 -6.53 50.60 -14.18
C GLY A 19 -7.95 50.26 -13.75
N ASP A 20 -8.16 49.15 -13.02
CA ASP A 20 -9.08 49.13 -11.88
C ASP A 20 -8.98 47.85 -11.04
N THR A 21 -8.89 48.12 -9.74
CA THR A 21 -8.66 47.23 -8.62
C THR A 21 -9.99 46.67 -8.14
N TYR A 22 -10.11 45.34 -7.94
CA TYR A 22 -11.17 44.79 -7.11
C TYR A 22 -10.58 44.05 -5.91
N HIS A 23 -10.65 44.70 -4.75
CA HIS A 23 -10.45 44.10 -3.44
C HIS A 23 -11.79 43.61 -2.87
N GLY A 24 -11.80 42.37 -2.37
CA GLY A 24 -12.55 41.99 -1.17
C GLY A 24 -13.81 41.12 -1.37
N ARG A 25 -13.76 39.88 -0.87
CA ARG A 25 -14.34 39.59 0.45
C ARG A 25 -13.69 38.36 1.09
N SER A 26 -13.11 38.58 2.26
CA SER A 26 -12.64 37.56 3.19
C SER A 26 -13.79 36.65 3.62
N GLY A 27 -13.66 35.35 3.38
CA GLY A 27 -14.40 34.30 4.07
C GLY A 27 -13.50 33.68 5.12
N VAL A 28 -13.63 34.13 6.37
CA VAL A 28 -13.06 33.45 7.54
C VAL A 28 -13.86 32.17 7.77
N GLN A 29 -13.23 31.00 7.71
CA GLN A 29 -13.70 29.80 8.39
C GLN A 29 -12.75 29.54 9.57
N ARG A 30 -13.20 29.93 10.75
CA ARG A 30 -12.67 29.46 12.03
C ARG A 30 -13.32 28.11 12.33
N GLY A 31 -12.52 27.08 12.56
CA GLY A 31 -12.97 25.82 13.13
C GLY A 31 -11.91 24.73 13.12
N SER A 32 -11.13 24.65 14.21
CA SER A 32 -10.49 23.43 14.75
C SER A 32 -9.36 22.81 13.90
N GLY A 33 -8.10 23.28 14.03
CA GLY A 33 -7.09 22.60 14.87
C GLY A 33 -6.61 21.28 14.22
N ASN A 34 -5.55 21.24 13.41
CA ASN A 34 -4.16 21.28 13.88
C ASN A 34 -3.23 21.84 12.79
N LEU A 35 -2.65 23.02 13.04
CA LEU A 35 -1.49 23.50 12.31
C LEU A 35 -0.27 22.73 12.84
N GLN A 36 0.17 21.68 12.14
CA GLN A 36 1.47 21.06 12.42
C GLN A 36 2.57 22.00 11.89
N VAL A 37 3.09 22.84 12.77
CA VAL A 37 4.34 23.57 12.53
C VAL A 37 5.47 22.55 12.61
N ASN A 38 6.04 22.18 11.47
CA ASN A 38 7.30 21.44 11.44
C ASN A 38 8.42 22.35 11.94
N VAL A 39 8.70 22.28 13.24
CA VAL A 39 9.90 22.85 13.83
C VAL A 39 11.06 21.91 13.48
N HIS A 40 11.84 22.31 12.47
CA HIS A 40 13.18 21.74 12.25
C HIS A 40 14.10 22.23 13.37
N GLU A 41 14.13 21.51 14.49
CA GLU A 41 15.14 21.71 15.53
C GLU A 41 16.35 20.80 15.28
N HIS A 42 17.44 21.44 14.89
CA HIS A 42 18.76 20.85 14.93
C HIS A 42 19.33 20.91 16.36
N ARG A 43 19.90 19.77 16.78
CA ARG A 43 21.10 19.57 17.62
C ARG A 43 20.88 18.87 18.98
N VAL A 44 21.91 18.09 19.29
CA VAL A 44 22.32 17.53 20.60
C VAL A 44 21.52 16.27 20.98
N GLY A 45 22.04 15.04 20.88
CA GLY A 45 23.37 14.57 21.28
C GLY A 45 23.31 14.01 22.70
N ILE A 46 22.72 12.82 22.89
CA ILE A 46 22.88 12.03 24.13
C ILE A 46 23.12 10.56 23.75
N LEU A 47 24.39 10.17 23.80
CA LEU A 47 24.83 8.79 23.93
C LEU A 47 24.41 8.31 25.33
N SER A 48 23.58 7.26 25.43
CA SER A 48 23.39 6.53 26.68
C SER A 48 24.03 5.16 26.55
N ALA A 49 25.31 5.11 26.92
CA ALA A 49 26.03 3.88 27.24
C ALA A 49 25.77 3.49 28.71
N CYS A 50 26.10 2.23 29.03
CA CYS A 50 26.01 1.51 30.32
C CYS A 50 24.66 0.79 30.52
N ALA A 51 24.58 -0.51 30.75
CA ALA A 51 25.51 -1.35 31.51
C ALA A 51 25.66 -2.77 30.94
N VAL A 52 26.91 -3.20 30.82
CA VAL A 52 27.31 -4.60 30.80
C VAL A 52 27.25 -5.11 32.25
N ALA A 53 26.54 -6.21 32.50
CA ALA A 53 26.78 -7.06 33.66
C ALA A 53 26.54 -8.53 33.29
N LEU A 54 27.61 -9.31 33.47
CA LEU A 54 27.75 -10.73 33.19
C LEU A 54 26.95 -11.63 34.16
N VAL A 55 26.34 -12.66 33.56
CA VAL A 55 26.36 -14.10 33.90
C VAL A 55 26.09 -14.55 35.35
N CYS A 56 25.11 -15.45 35.50
CA CYS A 56 25.27 -16.68 36.27
C CYS A 56 24.37 -17.81 35.73
N VAL A 57 24.99 -19.00 35.66
CA VAL A 57 24.56 -20.25 35.03
C VAL A 57 23.66 -21.07 35.97
N ALA A 58 22.68 -21.78 35.42
CA ALA A 58 22.29 -23.12 35.91
C ALA A 58 21.52 -23.90 34.84
N THR A 59 22.23 -24.78 34.14
CA THR A 59 21.65 -25.91 33.40
C THR A 59 21.18 -26.98 34.39
N VAL A 60 19.93 -27.43 34.28
CA VAL A 60 19.50 -28.70 34.91
C VAL A 60 19.17 -29.68 33.79
N ILE A 61 20.09 -30.61 33.58
CA ILE A 61 19.85 -31.85 32.86
C ILE A 61 19.19 -32.81 33.86
N ALA A 62 17.98 -33.28 33.55
CA ALA A 62 17.40 -34.45 34.20
C ALA A 62 17.09 -35.50 33.12
N VAL A 63 17.99 -36.48 33.01
CA VAL A 63 17.77 -37.74 32.28
C VAL A 63 17.23 -38.77 33.29
N ARG A 64 16.11 -39.40 32.96
CA ARG A 64 15.64 -40.71 33.48
C ARG A 64 14.97 -41.38 32.27
N VAL A 65 15.68 -42.23 31.51
CA VAL A 65 15.80 -43.70 31.63
C VAL A 65 14.45 -44.39 31.89
N GLY A 66 14.13 -45.32 30.98
CA GLY A 66 12.83 -45.92 30.79
C GLY A 66 12.36 -46.87 31.88
N GLY A 67 11.05 -47.11 31.84
CA GLY A 67 10.37 -48.21 32.52
C GLY A 67 9.44 -48.89 31.51
N THR A 68 9.69 -50.17 31.27
CA THR A 68 8.89 -51.10 30.45
C THR A 68 7.78 -51.75 31.26
N GLY A 69 6.64 -52.04 30.63
CA GLY A 69 5.62 -52.99 31.12
C GLY A 69 4.19 -52.57 30.72
N GLN A 70 3.67 -53.07 29.59
CA GLN A 70 2.75 -54.23 29.47
C GLN A 70 1.35 -53.99 30.09
N ASP A 71 0.32 -53.87 29.26
CA ASP A 71 -0.57 -55.02 28.97
C ASP A 71 -1.73 -54.68 28.03
N SER A 72 -1.99 -55.64 27.14
CA SER A 72 -3.07 -55.70 26.17
C SER A 72 -4.45 -55.89 26.83
N ARG A 73 -5.50 -55.34 26.23
CA ARG A 73 -6.76 -56.08 25.95
C ARG A 73 -7.67 -55.33 24.99
N ALA A 74 -8.12 -56.08 24.00
CA ALA A 74 -9.14 -55.72 23.03
C ALA A 74 -10.54 -55.63 23.66
N GLY A 75 -11.40 -54.80 23.06
CA GLY A 75 -12.83 -54.73 23.34
C GLY A 75 -13.51 -53.63 22.53
N ALA A 76 -13.97 -53.95 21.31
CA ALA A 76 -15.05 -53.22 20.64
C ALA A 76 -16.41 -53.78 21.14
N PRO A 77 -17.61 -53.27 20.76
CA PRO A 77 -17.94 -52.12 19.90
C PRO A 77 -19.08 -51.22 20.47
N SER A 78 -19.61 -50.35 19.59
CA SER A 78 -21.00 -49.83 19.53
C SER A 78 -21.29 -48.41 20.06
N GLY A 79 -22.12 -47.70 19.30
CA GLY A 79 -22.91 -46.56 19.78
C GLY A 79 -22.74 -45.30 18.95
N GLY A 80 -23.47 -45.20 17.83
CA GLY A 80 -23.57 -43.97 17.06
C GLY A 80 -24.33 -42.88 17.82
N SER A 81 -23.97 -41.63 17.56
CA SER A 81 -24.91 -40.50 17.62
C SER A 81 -24.37 -39.39 16.72
N SER A 82 -24.75 -39.46 15.44
CA SER A 82 -24.58 -38.40 14.48
C SER A 82 -25.46 -37.22 14.90
N ALA A 83 -24.87 -36.22 15.56
CA ALA A 83 -25.52 -34.93 15.70
C ALA A 83 -25.58 -34.26 14.31
N PRO A 84 -26.72 -33.67 13.89
CA PRO A 84 -26.75 -32.91 12.66
C PRO A 84 -25.83 -31.70 12.84
N ALA A 85 -24.81 -31.59 11.99
CA ALA A 85 -24.06 -30.35 11.84
C ALA A 85 -25.06 -29.29 11.36
N THR A 86 -25.42 -28.38 12.26
CA THR A 86 -26.12 -27.14 11.89
C THR A 86 -25.23 -26.44 10.88
N ALA A 87 -25.62 -26.49 9.61
CA ALA A 87 -24.95 -25.76 8.56
C ALA A 87 -25.03 -24.27 8.90
N THR A 88 -23.92 -23.71 9.39
CA THR A 88 -23.73 -22.26 9.46
C THR A 88 -23.87 -21.76 8.03
N ALA A 89 -24.99 -21.11 7.73
CA ALA A 89 -25.20 -20.45 6.46
C ALA A 89 -23.99 -19.54 6.17
N PRO A 90 -23.51 -19.43 4.93
CA PRO A 90 -22.49 -18.46 4.59
C PRO A 90 -23.02 -17.09 5.01
N ARG A 91 -22.30 -16.42 5.91
CA ARG A 91 -22.54 -15.00 6.13
C ARG A 91 -22.26 -14.33 4.79
N THR A 92 -23.32 -13.91 4.11
CA THR A 92 -23.23 -12.88 3.08
C THR A 92 -22.58 -11.69 3.77
N GLY A 93 -21.29 -11.50 3.53
CA GLY A 93 -20.57 -10.34 4.04
C GLY A 93 -21.29 -9.11 3.51
N THR A 94 -21.78 -8.27 4.42
CA THR A 94 -22.27 -6.95 4.06
C THR A 94 -21.15 -6.24 3.32
N ALA A 95 -21.40 -5.82 2.08
CA ALA A 95 -20.41 -5.05 1.33
C ALA A 95 -20.01 -3.81 2.15
N ASP A 96 -18.71 -3.60 2.31
CA ASP A 96 -18.18 -2.42 2.98
C ASP A 96 -18.57 -1.18 2.14
N PRO A 97 -19.45 -0.29 2.65
CA PRO A 97 -19.93 0.86 1.89
C PRO A 97 -18.81 1.89 1.61
N SER A 98 -17.65 1.75 2.25
CA SER A 98 -16.48 2.59 2.03
C SER A 98 -15.48 2.00 1.01
N ALA A 99 -15.74 0.80 0.52
CA ALA A 99 -14.85 0.13 -0.41
C ALA A 99 -14.83 0.85 -1.77
N LEU A 100 -13.62 1.12 -2.26
CA LEU A 100 -13.41 1.67 -3.60
C LEU A 100 -13.14 0.50 -4.56
N THR A 101 -13.78 0.48 -5.73
CA THR A 101 -13.53 -0.56 -6.75
C THR A 101 -13.17 0.08 -8.07
N GLY A 102 -12.17 -0.48 -8.73
CA GLY A 102 -11.75 -0.05 -10.07
C GLY A 102 -10.37 -0.55 -10.43
N ARG A 103 -9.79 0.03 -11.48
CA ARG A 103 -8.46 -0.23 -11.97
C ARG A 103 -7.49 0.78 -11.38
N LEU A 104 -6.42 0.31 -10.77
CA LEU A 104 -5.34 1.15 -10.26
C LEU A 104 -4.43 1.55 -11.42
N VAL A 105 -4.56 2.79 -11.89
CA VAL A 105 -3.80 3.33 -13.03
C VAL A 105 -2.60 4.10 -12.51
N ASN A 106 -1.41 3.76 -13.00
CA ASN A 106 -0.17 4.46 -12.67
C ASN A 106 -0.08 5.78 -13.45
N ARG A 107 0.30 6.87 -12.77
CA ARG A 107 0.36 8.22 -13.38
C ARG A 107 1.45 8.34 -14.45
N ASP A 108 2.62 7.75 -14.22
CA ASP A 108 3.76 7.83 -15.16
C ASP A 108 3.46 7.10 -16.47
N SER A 109 2.91 5.88 -16.40
CA SER A 109 2.72 5.02 -17.57
C SER A 109 1.33 5.07 -18.18
N GLY A 110 0.31 5.45 -17.42
CA GLY A 110 -1.11 5.29 -17.79
C GLY A 110 -1.56 3.81 -17.85
N LEU A 111 -0.75 2.88 -17.36
CA LEU A 111 -1.04 1.44 -17.32
C LEU A 111 -1.64 1.03 -15.98
N CYS A 112 -2.31 -0.11 -15.97
CA CYS A 112 -3.05 -0.63 -14.83
C CYS A 112 -2.27 -1.70 -14.08
N LEU A 113 -2.34 -1.68 -12.75
CA LEU A 113 -1.85 -2.78 -11.91
C LEU A 113 -2.63 -4.06 -12.21
N ARG A 114 -1.89 -5.15 -12.46
CA ARG A 114 -2.41 -6.45 -12.86
C ARG A 114 -1.74 -7.56 -12.08
N VAL A 115 -2.51 -8.59 -11.76
CA VAL A 115 -1.98 -9.90 -11.37
C VAL A 115 -2.71 -10.99 -12.15
N SER A 116 -2.03 -11.64 -13.09
CA SER A 116 -2.59 -12.84 -13.74
C SER A 116 -2.38 -14.06 -12.87
N GLY A 117 -3.44 -14.82 -12.64
CA GLY A 117 -3.37 -16.10 -11.93
C GLY A 117 -4.01 -16.03 -10.55
N THR A 118 -4.25 -17.21 -9.99
CA THR A 118 -4.97 -17.38 -8.72
C THR A 118 -4.07 -17.82 -7.58
N GLU A 119 -2.80 -18.12 -7.86
CA GLU A 119 -1.85 -18.64 -6.86
C GLU A 119 -1.27 -17.54 -5.98
N ASP A 120 -0.78 -17.94 -4.81
CA ASP A 120 0.07 -17.09 -3.97
C ASP A 120 1.40 -16.79 -4.67
N ASP A 121 2.10 -15.76 -4.17
CA ASP A 121 3.44 -15.38 -4.58
C ASP A 121 3.55 -14.90 -6.04
N VAL A 122 2.44 -14.65 -6.74
CA VAL A 122 2.48 -14.05 -8.07
C VAL A 122 2.79 -12.55 -7.96
N VAL A 123 3.84 -12.11 -8.66
CA VAL A 123 4.26 -10.70 -8.72
C VAL A 123 3.24 -9.89 -9.53
N ALA A 124 2.81 -8.76 -8.96
CA ALA A 124 1.99 -7.79 -9.66
C ALA A 124 2.83 -7.03 -10.69
N VAL A 125 2.24 -6.72 -11.83
CA VAL A 125 2.87 -5.98 -12.92
C VAL A 125 1.95 -4.85 -13.38
N GLN A 126 2.46 -3.89 -14.15
CA GLN A 126 1.58 -3.01 -14.92
C GLN A 126 1.29 -3.57 -16.31
N ASP A 127 0.10 -3.30 -16.84
CA ASP A 127 -0.29 -3.72 -18.18
C ASP A 127 -1.37 -2.79 -18.75
N THR A 128 -1.70 -2.98 -20.03
CA THR A 128 -2.80 -2.26 -20.69
C THR A 128 -4.08 -2.37 -19.88
N CYS A 129 -4.72 -1.23 -19.65
CA CYS A 129 -5.96 -1.13 -18.91
C CYS A 129 -7.13 -1.72 -19.70
N THR A 130 -7.69 -2.84 -19.23
CA THR A 130 -8.90 -3.49 -19.74
C THR A 130 -9.90 -3.69 -18.60
N ALA A 131 -11.15 -4.06 -18.92
CA ALA A 131 -12.17 -4.37 -17.92
C ALA A 131 -12.04 -5.79 -17.31
N ASP A 132 -10.90 -6.46 -17.54
CA ASP A 132 -10.67 -7.82 -17.06
C ASP A 132 -10.52 -7.84 -15.53
N ALA A 133 -11.00 -8.92 -14.91
CA ALA A 133 -11.00 -9.05 -13.45
C ALA A 133 -9.59 -9.07 -12.84
N ASP A 134 -8.56 -9.43 -13.62
CA ASP A 134 -7.17 -9.51 -13.17
C ASP A 134 -6.50 -8.14 -12.99
N ARG A 135 -7.16 -7.07 -13.47
CA ARG A 135 -6.80 -5.66 -13.32
C ARG A 135 -7.79 -4.88 -12.46
N THR A 136 -8.85 -5.53 -11.99
CA THR A 136 -9.88 -4.92 -11.15
C THR A 136 -9.54 -5.17 -9.68
N TRP A 137 -9.56 -4.11 -8.88
CA TRP A 137 -9.18 -4.13 -7.49
C TRP A 137 -10.29 -3.55 -6.62
N THR A 138 -10.51 -4.18 -5.47
CA THR A 138 -11.32 -3.63 -4.39
C THR A 138 -10.40 -3.21 -3.26
N LEU A 139 -10.46 -1.93 -2.91
CA LEU A 139 -9.77 -1.31 -1.80
C LEU A 139 -10.75 -1.24 -0.62
N ALA A 140 -10.76 -2.28 0.21
CA ALA A 140 -11.66 -2.39 1.35
C ALA A 140 -10.99 -1.86 2.62
N GLN A 141 -11.73 -1.10 3.45
CA GLN A 141 -11.20 -0.71 4.76
C GLN A 141 -11.02 -1.95 5.64
N ARG A 142 -10.09 -1.85 6.59
CA ARG A 142 -9.91 -2.89 7.59
C ARG A 142 -11.15 -2.97 8.49
N ASP A 143 -11.62 -4.18 8.74
CA ASP A 143 -12.60 -4.45 9.80
C ASP A 143 -12.09 -3.88 11.14
N GLY A 144 -12.92 -3.08 11.81
CA GLY A 144 -12.58 -2.42 13.07
C GLY A 144 -12.08 -0.97 12.96
N GLY A 145 -12.08 -0.36 11.77
CA GLY A 145 -12.07 1.10 11.62
C GLY A 145 -10.71 1.80 11.63
N GLY A 146 -9.75 1.34 10.80
CA GLY A 146 -8.47 2.03 10.57
C GLY A 146 -8.38 2.77 9.23
N ASP A 147 -7.34 3.59 9.08
CA ASP A 147 -7.05 4.35 7.84
C ASP A 147 -6.37 3.50 6.75
N THR A 148 -6.11 2.22 7.04
CA THR A 148 -5.50 1.27 6.11
C THR A 148 -6.56 0.48 5.35
N ARG A 149 -6.18 0.08 4.13
CA ARG A 149 -6.99 -0.72 3.22
C ARG A 149 -6.25 -1.99 2.82
N THR A 150 -7.03 -3.02 2.51
CA THR A 150 -6.54 -4.19 1.76
C THR A 150 -6.87 -4.00 0.29
N LEU A 151 -5.95 -4.39 -0.60
CA LEU A 151 -6.13 -4.34 -2.05
C LEU A 151 -6.42 -5.74 -2.55
N ARG A 152 -7.69 -6.06 -2.77
CA ARG A 152 -8.14 -7.39 -3.21
C ARG A 152 -8.34 -7.42 -4.72
N ASN A 153 -7.65 -8.33 -5.39
CA ASN A 153 -7.82 -8.55 -6.82
C ASN A 153 -9.14 -9.28 -7.11
N ALA A 154 -9.91 -8.83 -8.11
CA ALA A 154 -11.22 -9.40 -8.41
C ALA A 154 -11.15 -10.77 -9.08
N TYR A 155 -10.06 -11.09 -9.80
CA TYR A 155 -9.87 -12.39 -10.44
C TYR A 155 -9.49 -13.49 -9.45
N SER A 156 -8.48 -13.25 -8.61
CA SER A 156 -7.97 -14.25 -7.67
C SER A 156 -8.66 -14.22 -6.31
N GLY A 157 -9.28 -13.10 -5.95
CA GLY A 157 -9.79 -12.86 -4.60
C GLY A 157 -8.71 -12.71 -3.53
N ARG A 158 -7.44 -12.58 -3.93
CA ARG A 158 -6.27 -12.45 -3.08
C ARG A 158 -5.88 -11.00 -2.85
N CYS A 159 -5.10 -10.75 -1.80
CA CYS A 159 -4.69 -9.43 -1.35
C CYS A 159 -3.25 -9.12 -1.75
N LEU A 160 -3.01 -7.88 -2.17
CA LEU A 160 -1.68 -7.36 -2.50
C LEU A 160 -0.84 -7.18 -1.23
N ALA A 161 0.38 -7.71 -1.22
CA ALA A 161 1.32 -7.62 -0.11
C ALA A 161 2.74 -7.30 -0.61
N VAL A 162 3.53 -6.65 0.22
CA VAL A 162 4.98 -6.55 0.01
C VAL A 162 5.67 -7.80 0.56
N VAL A 163 6.68 -8.30 -0.14
CA VAL A 163 7.59 -9.35 0.37
C VAL A 163 9.01 -8.78 0.49
N GLY A 164 9.40 -8.40 1.70
CA GLY A 164 10.69 -7.75 1.99
C GLY A 164 10.52 -6.32 2.51
N ALA A 165 11.59 -5.73 3.03
CA ALA A 165 11.55 -4.38 3.64
C ALA A 165 12.43 -3.37 2.89
N GLU A 166 13.25 -3.84 1.96
CA GLU A 166 14.17 -3.05 1.15
C GLU A 166 13.46 -2.33 0.00
N ASN A 167 14.16 -1.33 -0.57
CA ASN A 167 13.72 -0.73 -1.82
C ASN A 167 13.77 -1.78 -2.93
N LEU A 168 12.78 -1.70 -3.81
CA LEU A 168 12.53 -2.63 -4.90
C LEU A 168 12.14 -4.05 -4.46
N ALA A 169 11.81 -4.26 -3.17
CA ALA A 169 11.20 -5.51 -2.75
C ALA A 169 9.88 -5.73 -3.52
N PRO A 170 9.62 -6.95 -4.00
CA PRO A 170 8.51 -7.23 -4.89
C PRO A 170 7.16 -7.11 -4.17
N VAL A 171 6.15 -6.71 -4.94
CA VAL A 171 4.77 -6.70 -4.50
C VAL A 171 4.02 -7.85 -5.17
N ARG A 172 3.37 -8.69 -4.37
CA ARG A 172 2.80 -9.97 -4.78
C ARG A 172 1.40 -10.16 -4.22
N GLN A 173 0.64 -11.10 -4.76
CA GLN A 173 -0.64 -11.48 -4.16
C GLN A 173 -0.51 -12.66 -3.21
N PHE A 174 -1.28 -12.63 -2.12
CA PHE A 174 -1.45 -13.74 -1.19
C PHE A 174 -2.90 -13.88 -0.74
N ALA A 175 -3.27 -15.05 -0.24
CA ALA A 175 -4.52 -15.21 0.50
C ALA A 175 -4.65 -14.10 1.57
N CYS A 176 -5.81 -13.44 1.59
CA CYS A 176 -6.05 -12.32 2.50
C CYS A 176 -6.01 -12.79 3.97
N ALA A 177 -5.41 -11.98 4.83
CA ALA A 177 -5.27 -12.23 6.28
C ALA A 177 -4.51 -13.52 6.66
N THR A 178 -3.49 -13.89 5.87
CA THR A 178 -2.63 -15.05 6.13
C THR A 178 -1.21 -14.63 6.54
N ALA A 179 -0.17 -15.36 6.10
CA ALA A 179 1.23 -15.17 6.51
C ALA A 179 1.79 -13.76 6.25
N HIS A 180 1.14 -12.98 5.39
CA HIS A 180 1.49 -11.59 5.06
C HIS A 180 0.43 -10.58 5.53
N HIS A 181 -0.30 -10.89 6.61
CA HIS A 181 -1.44 -10.08 7.06
C HIS A 181 -1.06 -8.61 7.24
N ASP A 182 0.06 -8.32 7.89
CA ASP A 182 0.46 -6.94 8.19
C ASP A 182 0.96 -6.22 6.92
N GLU A 183 1.69 -6.94 6.05
CA GLU A 183 2.19 -6.40 4.77
C GLU A 183 1.08 -6.21 3.72
N GLN A 184 -0.14 -6.70 3.97
CA GLN A 184 -1.32 -6.49 3.13
C GLN A 184 -2.05 -5.17 3.40
N HIS A 185 -1.51 -4.33 4.29
CA HIS A 185 -2.15 -3.09 4.72
C HIS A 185 -1.53 -1.85 4.06
N TRP A 186 -2.37 -1.06 3.42
CA TRP A 186 -1.97 0.09 2.61
C TRP A 186 -2.72 1.35 3.03
N GLU A 187 -1.98 2.42 3.29
CA GLU A 187 -2.48 3.77 3.46
C GLU A 187 -2.62 4.44 2.09
N LEU A 188 -3.75 5.13 1.87
CA LEU A 188 -3.92 5.99 0.70
C LEU A 188 -3.58 7.42 1.12
N LEU A 189 -2.46 7.94 0.64
CA LEU A 189 -2.06 9.32 0.89
C LEU A 189 -2.41 10.14 -0.36
N TRP A 190 -3.48 10.94 -0.25
CA TRP A 190 -3.98 11.75 -1.36
C TRP A 190 -3.07 12.93 -1.67
N GLY A 191 -2.93 13.21 -2.96
CA GLY A 191 -2.17 14.34 -3.44
C GLY A 191 -2.92 15.66 -3.26
N SER A 192 -2.24 16.74 -3.60
CA SER A 192 -2.80 18.08 -3.66
C SER A 192 -2.46 18.73 -5.00
N GLY A 193 -3.06 19.89 -5.30
CA GLY A 193 -2.78 20.62 -6.53
C GLY A 193 -3.09 19.82 -7.80
N ASP A 194 -2.10 19.64 -8.67
CA ASP A 194 -2.17 18.89 -9.93
C ASP A 194 -2.29 17.37 -9.75
N ARG A 195 -2.25 16.89 -8.50
CA ARG A 195 -2.39 15.47 -8.12
C ARG A 195 -3.57 15.23 -7.18
N ALA A 196 -4.52 16.15 -7.09
CA ALA A 196 -5.64 16.05 -6.15
C ALA A 196 -6.55 14.82 -6.36
N ASP A 197 -6.53 14.25 -7.57
CA ASP A 197 -7.23 13.02 -7.96
C ASP A 197 -6.35 11.76 -7.91
N HIS A 198 -5.08 11.91 -7.52
CA HIS A 198 -4.12 10.82 -7.36
C HIS A 198 -3.77 10.59 -5.90
N PHE A 199 -3.28 9.40 -5.60
CA PHE A 199 -2.78 9.01 -4.29
C PHE A 199 -1.54 8.14 -4.43
N VAL A 200 -0.70 8.12 -3.40
CA VAL A 200 0.32 7.09 -3.22
C VAL A 200 -0.22 5.99 -2.30
N LEU A 201 0.15 4.75 -2.58
CA LEU A 201 -0.16 3.59 -1.75
C LEU A 201 1.03 3.28 -0.86
N ARG A 202 1.00 3.73 0.40
CA ARG A 202 2.07 3.50 1.38
C ARG A 202 1.77 2.24 2.18
N ASN A 203 2.68 1.28 2.18
CA ASN A 203 2.56 0.11 3.02
C ASN A 203 2.69 0.50 4.49
N ALA A 204 1.75 0.04 5.33
CA ALA A 204 1.64 0.44 6.73
C ALA A 204 2.80 -0.09 7.59
N VAL A 205 3.44 -1.19 7.20
CA VAL A 205 4.56 -1.81 7.93
C VAL A 205 5.89 -1.25 7.48
N THR A 206 6.14 -1.21 6.18
CA THR A 206 7.46 -0.83 5.64
C THR A 206 7.64 0.66 5.45
N ALA A 207 6.56 1.44 5.59
CA ALA A 207 6.53 2.89 5.36
C ALA A 207 6.91 3.32 3.93
N ARG A 208 6.90 2.39 2.97
CA ARG A 208 7.30 2.58 1.56
C ARG A 208 6.11 2.57 0.62
N CYS A 209 6.27 3.21 -0.53
CA CYS A 209 5.21 3.42 -1.50
C CYS A 209 5.28 2.37 -2.62
N LEU A 210 4.11 1.92 -3.07
CA LEU A 210 3.96 1.11 -4.27
C LEU A 210 4.39 1.91 -5.50
N LEU A 211 5.17 1.28 -6.37
CA LEU A 211 5.62 1.84 -7.63
C LEU A 211 5.62 0.79 -8.75
N VAL A 212 5.76 1.25 -10.00
CA VAL A 212 6.24 0.41 -11.10
C VAL A 212 7.27 1.21 -11.92
N GLN A 213 8.51 0.72 -12.06
CA GLN A 213 9.56 1.50 -12.72
C GLN A 213 9.45 1.47 -14.24
N GLY A 214 9.33 2.66 -14.83
CA GLY A 214 9.31 2.91 -16.27
C GLY A 214 7.97 2.57 -16.92
N PRO A 215 7.73 2.98 -18.18
CA PRO A 215 6.38 3.02 -18.74
C PRO A 215 5.90 1.73 -19.42
N GLY A 216 6.71 0.68 -19.48
CA GLY A 216 6.40 -0.53 -20.27
C GLY A 216 5.40 -1.48 -19.61
N ALA A 217 4.61 -2.20 -20.41
CA ALA A 217 3.80 -3.31 -19.91
C ALA A 217 4.69 -4.47 -19.41
N GLY A 218 4.15 -5.26 -18.47
CA GLY A 218 4.85 -6.38 -17.83
C GLY A 218 5.90 -5.97 -16.79
N ARG A 219 6.08 -4.68 -16.53
CA ARG A 219 7.05 -4.19 -15.54
C ARG A 219 6.54 -4.51 -14.13
N PRO A 220 7.40 -5.08 -13.25
CA PRO A 220 6.98 -5.52 -11.93
C PRO A 220 6.69 -4.34 -11.01
N ALA A 221 5.66 -4.50 -10.20
CA ALA A 221 5.39 -3.64 -9.07
C ALA A 221 6.31 -3.98 -7.90
N ALA A 222 6.78 -2.94 -7.24
CA ALA A 222 7.69 -3.03 -6.11
C ALA A 222 7.39 -1.93 -5.09
N GLN A 223 8.08 -1.94 -3.96
CA GLN A 223 8.07 -0.82 -3.01
C GLN A 223 9.32 0.05 -3.12
N ILE A 224 9.23 1.32 -2.72
CA ILE A 224 10.39 2.22 -2.56
C ILE A 224 10.10 3.29 -1.52
N SER A 225 11.15 3.96 -1.03
CA SER A 225 10.99 5.22 -0.30
C SER A 225 10.05 6.18 -1.03
N CYS A 226 8.99 6.61 -0.35
CA CYS A 226 8.01 7.54 -0.89
C CYS A 226 8.64 8.87 -1.30
N GLY A 227 8.26 9.42 -2.45
CA GLY A 227 8.64 10.77 -2.88
C GLY A 227 7.60 11.38 -3.82
N GLU A 228 7.11 12.57 -3.47
CA GLU A 228 6.03 13.24 -4.21
C GLU A 228 6.42 13.61 -5.66
N GLN A 229 7.71 13.78 -5.91
CA GLN A 229 8.26 14.12 -7.23
C GLN A 229 8.24 12.97 -8.26
N TYR A 230 7.94 11.75 -7.86
CA TYR A 230 8.07 10.55 -8.70
C TYR A 230 6.72 10.07 -9.19
N ASP A 231 6.37 10.36 -10.45
CA ASP A 231 5.08 9.99 -11.06
C ASP A 231 4.80 8.48 -11.05
N ASP A 232 5.84 7.65 -11.07
CA ASP A 232 5.74 6.20 -11.05
C ASP A 232 5.25 5.61 -9.71
N GLN A 233 5.09 6.46 -8.68
CA GLN A 233 4.52 6.11 -7.37
C GLN A 233 3.06 6.56 -7.20
N TRP A 234 2.53 7.35 -8.13
CA TRP A 234 1.19 7.91 -8.03
C TRP A 234 0.17 7.09 -8.81
N TRP A 235 -0.99 6.90 -8.20
CA TRP A 235 -2.05 6.07 -8.72
C TRP A 235 -3.37 6.85 -8.68
N HIS A 236 -4.26 6.56 -9.61
CA HIS A 236 -5.68 6.90 -9.47
C HIS A 236 -6.52 5.65 -9.71
N LEU A 237 -7.78 5.70 -9.28
CA LEU A 237 -8.72 4.62 -9.50
C LEU A 237 -9.62 4.99 -10.69
N ALA A 238 -9.52 4.22 -11.77
CA ALA A 238 -10.42 4.32 -12.91
C ALA A 238 -11.54 3.28 -12.79
N PRO A 239 -12.79 3.60 -13.19
CA PRO A 239 -13.88 2.62 -13.21
C PRO A 239 -13.59 1.44 -14.15
#